data_AF-A0A1J8QH03-F1
#
_entry.id   AF-A0A1J8QH03-F1
#
_cell.length_a   1.000
_cell.length_b   1.000
_cell.length_c   1.000
_cell.angle_alpha   90.00
_cell.angle_beta   90.00
_cell.angle_gamma   90.00
#
_symmetry.space_group_name_H-M   'P 1'
#
loop_
_entity.id
_entity.type
_entity.pdbx_description
1 polymer ?
#
loop_
_entity_poly.entity_id
_entity_poly.type
_entity_poly.pdbx_seq_one_letter_code
_entity_poly.pdbx_strand_id
1 'polypeptide(L)' 'MFFADILAVGIACIALVVTSRLTRRRVYPLPLPPGPRSLPLLGSALQLDAKRPWLTYTAWGKTYVLV' A
#
# COMPACT_ATOMS: atom_id res chain seq x y z
N MET A 1 -16.32 30.94 -8.78
CA MET A 1 -16.83 29.72 -8.15
C MET A 1 -16.00 28.52 -8.59
N PHE A 2 -16.08 28.07 -9.84
CA PHE A 2 -15.31 26.91 -10.36
C PHE A 2 -13.79 26.89 -10.07
N PHE A 3 -13.10 28.04 -10.13
CA PHE A 3 -11.65 28.10 -9.91
C PHE A 3 -11.26 27.77 -8.45
N ALA A 4 -12.08 28.17 -7.49
CA ALA A 4 -11.86 27.86 -6.07
C ALA A 4 -12.05 26.36 -5.79
N ASP A 5 -13.03 25.74 -6.45
CA ASP A 5 -13.32 24.31 -6.31
C ASP A 5 -12.19 23.45 -6.88
N ILE A 6 -11.65 23.80 -8.06
CA ILE A 6 -10.51 23.10 -8.67
C ILE A 6 -9.29 23.15 -7.75
N LEU A 7 -9.03 24.30 -7.15
CA LEU A 7 -7.90 24.51 -6.26
C LEU A 7 -8.07 23.73 -4.94
N ALA A 8 -9.29 23.73 -4.39
CA ALA A 8 -9.64 22.95 -3.20
C ALA A 8 -9.49 21.44 -3.42
N VAL A 9 -9.96 20.91 -4.56
CA VAL A 9 -9.79 19.49 -4.91
C VAL A 9 -8.32 19.13 -5.07
N GLY A 10 -7.53 19.97 -5.74
CA GLY A 10 -6.09 19.78 -5.88
C GLY A 10 -5.37 19.68 -4.53
N ILE A 11 -5.66 20.61 -3.61
CA ILE A 11 -5.08 20.60 -2.26
C ILE A 11 -5.50 19.34 -1.48
N ALA A 12 -6.77 18.95 -1.55
CA ALA A 12 -7.28 17.76 -0.88
C ALA A 12 -6.59 16.47 -1.39
N CYS A 13 -6.39 16.33 -2.70
CA CYS A 13 -5.67 15.21 -3.28
C CYS A 13 -4.21 15.16 -2.81
N ILE A 14 -3.51 16.31 -2.80
CA ILE A 14 -2.12 16.39 -2.33
C ILE A 14 -2.03 16.03 -0.85
N ALA A 15 -2.92 16.57 -0.01
CA ALA A 15 -2.97 16.27 1.41
C ALA A 15 -3.20 14.77 1.67
N LEU A 16 -4.09 14.13 0.90
CA LEU A 16 -4.36 12.69 1.00
C LEU A 16 -3.15 11.83 0.60
N VAL A 17 -2.42 12.24 -0.45
CA VAL A 17 -1.16 11.57 -0.84
C VAL A 17 -0.09 11.76 0.23
N VAL A 18 0.10 12.97 0.76
CA VAL A 18 1.11 13.25 1.79
C VAL A 18 0.82 12.48 3.07
N THR A 19 -0.41 12.55 3.58
CA THR A 19 -0.83 11.84 4.80
C THR A 19 -0.70 10.33 4.64
N SER A 20 -1.13 9.75 3.51
CA SER A 20 -0.96 8.30 3.29
C SER A 20 0.51 7.87 3.24
N ARG A 21 1.41 8.69 2.67
CA ARG A 21 2.86 8.43 2.65
C ARG A 21 3.48 8.56 4.04
N LEU A 22 3.09 9.56 4.81
CA LEU A 22 3.57 9.78 6.18
C LEU A 22 3.09 8.67 7.12
N THR A 23 1.82 8.26 7.02
CA THR A 23 1.27 7.14 7.80
C THR A 23 1.97 5.83 7.44
N ARG A 24 2.21 5.55 6.15
CA ARG A 24 3.00 4.38 5.74
C ARG A 24 4.43 4.39 6.29
N ARG A 25 5.05 5.57 6.42
CA ARG A 25 6.39 5.71 7.05
C ARG A 25 6.36 5.55 8.57
N ARG A 26 5.27 5.93 9.24
CA ARG A 26 5.15 5.89 10.71
C ARG A 26 4.80 4.53 11.29
N VAL A 27 4.23 3.62 10.50
CA VAL A 27 3.75 2.30 10.97
C VAL A 27 4.91 1.30 11.25
N TYR A 28 6.17 1.62 10.90
CA TYR A 28 7.28 0.66 11.00
C TYR A 28 8.46 1.20 11.83
N PRO A 29 8.42 1.15 13.17
CA PRO A 29 9.61 1.26 14.02
C PRO A 29 10.40 -0.06 14.14
N LEU A 30 9.82 -1.20 13.72
CA LEU A 30 10.50 -2.50 13.62
C LEU A 30 10.78 -2.83 12.14
N PRO A 31 11.89 -3.52 11.83
CA PRO A 31 12.08 -4.14 10.52
C PRO A 31 11.06 -5.27 10.39
N LEU A 32 9.83 -4.92 10.02
CA LEU A 32 8.89 -5.95 9.61
C LEU A 32 9.46 -6.61 8.35
N PRO A 33 9.19 -7.91 8.18
CA PRO A 33 9.56 -8.62 6.98
C PRO A 33 9.08 -7.82 5.76
N PRO A 34 9.94 -7.56 4.76
CA PRO A 34 9.58 -6.71 3.64
C PRO A 34 8.39 -7.35 2.91
N GLY A 35 7.18 -6.84 3.08
CA GLY A 35 6.01 -7.49 2.50
C GLY A 35 6.04 -7.50 0.96
N PRO A 36 5.24 -8.39 0.32
CA PRO A 36 5.09 -8.41 -1.13
C PRO A 36 4.66 -7.02 -1.62
N ARG A 37 5.30 -6.56 -2.71
CA ARG A 37 5.16 -5.21 -3.24
C ARG A 37 3.68 -4.89 -3.52
N SER A 38 3.08 -4.06 -2.66
CA SER A 38 1.70 -3.63 -2.81
C SER A 38 1.59 -2.58 -3.92
N LEU A 39 0.71 -2.80 -4.88
CA LEU A 39 0.37 -1.79 -5.88
C LEU A 39 -0.36 -0.62 -5.21
N PRO A 40 -0.20 0.62 -5.71
CA PRO A 40 -1.02 1.72 -5.27
C PRO A 40 -2.50 1.37 -5.53
N LEU A 41 -3.35 1.57 -4.52
CA LEU A 41 -4.79 1.28 -4.50
C LEU A 41 -5.21 -0.20 -4.33
N LEU A 42 -4.67 -1.13 -5.12
CA LEU A 42 -5.10 -2.56 -5.07
C LEU A 42 -4.33 -3.43 -4.06
N GLY A 43 -3.22 -2.94 -3.50
CA GLY A 43 -2.41 -3.74 -2.59
C GLY A 43 -1.73 -4.92 -3.30
N SER A 44 -1.57 -6.04 -2.59
CA SER A 44 -0.97 -7.27 -3.11
C SER A 44 -2.01 -8.26 -3.67
N ALA A 45 -3.29 -7.85 -3.75
CA ALA A 45 -4.38 -8.71 -4.19
C ALA A 45 -4.23 -9.17 -5.65
N LEU A 46 -3.62 -8.34 -6.51
CA LEU A 46 -3.37 -8.67 -7.92
C LEU A 46 -2.32 -9.79 -8.10
N GLN A 47 -1.49 -10.04 -7.08
CA GLN A 47 -0.49 -11.11 -7.09
C GLN A 47 -1.03 -12.41 -6.50
N LEU A 48 -2.22 -12.41 -5.89
CA LEU A 48 -2.85 -13.61 -5.36
C LEU A 48 -3.48 -14.40 -6.52
N ASP A 49 -3.12 -15.67 -6.63
CA ASP A 49 -3.89 -16.58 -7.48
C ASP A 49 -5.28 -16.76 -6.87
N ALA A 50 -6.31 -16.21 -7.53
CA ALA A 50 -7.69 -16.26 -7.06
C ALA A 50 -8.21 -17.70 -6.88
N LYS A 51 -7.64 -18.67 -7.62
CA LYS A 51 -8.03 -20.09 -7.49
C LYS A 51 -7.36 -20.77 -6.31
N ARG A 52 -6.14 -20.33 -5.93
CA ARG A 52 -5.30 -20.99 -4.91
C ARG A 52 -4.49 -19.98 -4.11
N PRO A 53 -5.14 -19.09 -3.33
CA PRO A 53 -4.44 -18.03 -2.61
C PRO A 53 -3.45 -18.57 -1.57
N TRP A 54 -3.72 -19.75 -0.99
CA TRP A 54 -2.84 -20.42 -0.01
C TRP A 54 -1.44 -20.75 -0.55
N LEU A 55 -1.28 -21.02 -1.85
CA LEU A 55 0.06 -21.21 -2.44
C LEU A 55 0.86 -19.89 -2.41
N THR A 56 0.20 -18.77 -2.65
CA THR A 56 0.85 -17.46 -2.65
C THR A 56 1.23 -17.06 -1.22
N TYR A 57 0.36 -17.32 -0.23
CA TYR A 57 0.67 -17.07 1.18
C TYR A 57 1.83 -17.93 1.69
N THR A 58 1.89 -19.21 1.32
CA THR A 58 3.01 -20.09 1.73
C THR A 58 4.33 -19.67 1.09
N ALA A 59 4.32 -19.22 -0.16
CA ALA A 59 5.50 -18.65 -0.82
C ALA A 59 5.97 -17.37 -0.12
N TRP A 60 5.07 -16.43 0.18
CA TRP A 60 5.40 -15.19 0.90
C TRP A 60 5.93 -15.44 2.31
N GLY A 61 5.39 -16.44 3.01
CA GLY A 61 5.93 -16.87 4.31
C GLY A 61 7.40 -17.27 4.21
N LYS A 62 7.79 -18.01 3.17
CA LYS A 62 9.20 -18.38 2.94
C LYS A 62 10.07 -17.19 2.53
N THR A 63 9.59 -16.32 1.66
CA THR A 63 10.38 -15.23 1.09
C THR A 63 10.60 -14.08 2.09
N TYR A 64 9.62 -13.83 2.97
CA TYR A 64 9.62 -12.63 3.78
C TYR A 64 9.75 -12.91 5.28
N VAL A 65 9.24 -14.02 5.82
CA VAL A 65 9.25 -14.29 7.28
C VAL A 65 10.55 -14.94 7.77
N LEU A 66 11.41 -15.46 6.87
CA LEU A 66 12.66 -16.13 7.21
C LEU A 66 13.90 -15.37 6.70
N VAL A 67 14.11 -14.15 7.19
CA VAL A 67 15.42 -13.48 7.24
C VAL A 67 15.69 -13.08 8.68
#